data_AF-A0AAD1M7U7-F1
#
_entry.id   AF-A0AAD1M7U7-F1
#
_cell.length_a   1.000
_cell.length_b   1.000
_cell.length_c   1.000
_cell.angle_alpha   90.00
_cell.angle_beta   90.00
_cell.angle_gamma   90.00
#
_symmetry.space_group_name_H-M   'P 1'
#
loop_
_entity.id
_entity.type
_entity.pdbx_description
1 polymer ?
#
loop_
_entity_poly.entity_id
_entity_poly.type
_entity_poly.pdbx_seq_one_letter_code
_entity_poly.pdbx_strand_id
1 'polypeptide(L)'
;MASAAVTVGLAATITSPMAAAEPTYPTDDRGFIGTQIRCDAPQTAVAFSRTEQSIVAICVDEAGHYQYRGARLADTDAVLTVVAEPTVPGEFFAQKDGATYTVSSKALVIKTDEWVRTEPVVQFGAQPLLPIEMPTPPT
;
A
#
# COMPACT_ATOMS: atom_id res chain seq x y z
N MET A 1 -70.49 3.78 -27.85
CA MET A 1 -69.17 4.24 -28.32
C MET A 1 -68.42 4.79 -27.10
N ALA A 2 -67.43 4.05 -26.59
CA ALA A 2 -66.72 4.37 -25.36
C ALA A 2 -65.48 5.23 -25.65
N SER A 3 -65.10 6.11 -24.72
CA SER A 3 -63.81 6.81 -24.74
C SER A 3 -63.29 6.92 -23.30
N ALA A 4 -62.17 6.25 -23.04
CA ALA A 4 -61.48 6.25 -21.76
C ALA A 4 -60.31 7.25 -21.83
N ALA A 5 -60.26 8.19 -20.89
CA ALA A 5 -59.15 9.12 -20.74
C ALA A 5 -58.09 8.51 -19.81
N VAL A 6 -56.85 8.40 -20.30
CA VAL A 6 -55.69 7.84 -19.58
C VAL A 6 -55.06 8.93 -18.72
N THR A 7 -54.94 8.67 -17.42
CA THR A 7 -54.23 9.50 -16.45
C THR A 7 -52.72 9.19 -16.50
N VAL A 8 -51.89 10.19 -16.78
CA VAL A 8 -50.43 10.09 -16.71
C VAL A 8 -49.97 10.56 -15.32
N GLY A 9 -49.57 9.63 -14.46
CA GLY A 9 -48.91 9.94 -13.19
C GLY A 9 -47.41 10.07 -13.37
N LEU A 10 -46.84 11.23 -13.04
CA LEU A 10 -45.38 11.41 -12.93
C LEU A 10 -44.88 10.68 -11.67
N ALA A 11 -44.19 9.56 -11.85
CA ALA A 11 -43.45 8.91 -10.78
C ALA A 11 -42.06 9.56 -10.66
N ALA A 12 -41.84 10.34 -9.60
CA ALA A 12 -40.52 10.84 -9.26
C ALA A 12 -39.70 9.72 -8.59
N THR A 13 -38.69 9.21 -9.29
CA THR A 13 -37.76 8.21 -8.74
C THR A 13 -36.74 8.91 -7.83
N ILE A 14 -36.82 8.64 -6.53
CA ILE A 14 -35.83 9.06 -5.54
C ILE A 14 -34.65 8.09 -5.62
N THR A 15 -33.54 8.52 -6.22
CA THR A 15 -32.29 7.75 -6.21
C THR A 15 -31.58 7.97 -4.88
N SER A 16 -31.73 7.04 -3.94
CA SER A 16 -30.92 7.01 -2.72
C SER A 16 -29.46 6.65 -3.07
N PRO A 17 -28.44 7.34 -2.52
CA PRO A 17 -27.06 6.94 -2.73
C PRO A 17 -26.79 5.62 -2.00
N MET A 18 -26.49 4.55 -2.75
CA MET A 18 -25.93 3.33 -2.16
C MET A 18 -24.55 3.69 -1.60
N ALA A 19 -24.38 3.60 -0.28
CA ALA A 19 -23.06 3.66 0.33
C ALA A 19 -22.24 2.45 -0.17
N ALA A 20 -21.25 2.71 -1.03
CA ALA A 20 -20.30 1.68 -1.42
C ALA A 20 -19.49 1.26 -0.19
N ALA A 21 -19.35 -0.05 0.02
CA ALA A 21 -18.45 -0.56 1.06
C ALA A 21 -17.01 -0.15 0.71
N GLU A 22 -16.26 0.34 1.69
CA GLU A 22 -14.85 0.66 1.50
C GLU A 22 -14.07 -0.62 1.15
N PRO A 23 -13.12 -0.56 0.20
CA PRO A 23 -12.30 -1.71 -0.12
C PRO A 23 -11.51 -2.18 1.10
N THR A 24 -11.57 -3.49 1.37
CA THR A 24 -10.78 -4.14 2.43
C THR A 24 -9.41 -4.55 1.90
N TYR A 25 -8.39 -4.46 2.75
CA TYR A 25 -7.00 -4.79 2.43
C TYR A 25 -6.48 -5.84 3.42
N PRO A 26 -6.90 -7.11 3.29
CA PRO A 26 -6.46 -8.19 4.17
C PRO A 26 -4.96 -8.46 4.01
N THR A 27 -4.30 -8.90 5.08
CA THR A 27 -2.83 -9.08 5.11
C THR A 27 -2.43 -10.43 5.70
N ASP A 28 -1.29 -10.96 5.26
CA ASP A 28 -0.58 -12.10 5.85
C ASP A 28 0.93 -11.81 6.02
N ASP A 29 1.73 -12.84 6.26
CA ASP A 29 3.18 -12.80 6.42
C ASP A 29 3.93 -12.33 5.16
N ARG A 30 3.23 -12.25 4.02
CA ARG A 30 3.76 -11.73 2.75
C ARG A 30 3.16 -10.39 2.37
N GLY A 31 2.34 -9.77 3.23
CA GLY A 31 1.75 -8.46 3.03
C GLY A 31 0.31 -8.53 2.53
N PHE A 32 -0.07 -7.64 1.61
CA PHE A 32 -1.47 -7.45 1.21
C PHE A 32 -1.99 -8.55 0.28
N ILE A 33 -2.91 -9.38 0.77
CA ILE A 33 -3.50 -10.50 0.04
C ILE A 33 -4.26 -10.00 -1.20
N GLY A 34 -4.07 -10.69 -2.33
CA GLY A 34 -4.76 -10.37 -3.58
C GLY A 34 -4.21 -9.19 -4.36
N THR A 35 -3.03 -8.68 -3.98
CA THR A 35 -2.36 -7.56 -4.66
C THR A 35 -1.05 -8.01 -5.31
N GLN A 36 -0.65 -7.35 -6.40
CA GLN A 36 0.64 -7.60 -7.08
C GLN A 36 1.85 -7.13 -6.26
N ILE A 37 1.65 -6.27 -5.25
CA ILE A 37 2.72 -5.82 -4.36
C ILE A 37 3.07 -6.86 -3.28
N ARG A 38 2.23 -7.88 -3.06
CA ARG A 38 2.47 -8.92 -2.06
C ARG A 38 3.79 -9.62 -2.35
N CYS A 39 4.57 -9.94 -1.32
CA CYS A 39 5.85 -10.61 -1.51
C CYS A 39 5.66 -12.00 -2.13
N ASP A 40 6.54 -12.34 -3.09
CA ASP A 40 6.53 -13.64 -3.74
C ASP A 40 7.21 -14.66 -2.85
N ALA A 41 6.65 -15.87 -2.72
CA ALA A 41 7.33 -16.91 -1.95
C ALA A 41 8.67 -17.26 -2.62
N PRO A 42 9.77 -17.46 -1.85
CA PRO A 42 9.81 -17.65 -0.39
C PRO A 42 9.95 -16.36 0.45
N GLN A 43 9.88 -15.17 -0.15
CA GLN A 43 10.06 -13.90 0.56
C GLN A 43 8.90 -13.62 1.54
N THR A 44 9.23 -12.93 2.64
CA THR A 44 8.25 -12.42 3.62
C THR A 44 8.21 -10.90 3.58
N ALA A 45 7.11 -10.31 4.06
CA ALA A 45 6.99 -8.87 4.19
C ALA A 45 7.42 -8.41 5.58
N VAL A 46 8.61 -7.81 5.68
CA VAL A 46 9.13 -7.27 6.94
C VAL A 46 8.40 -6.00 7.37
N ALA A 47 7.88 -5.25 6.40
CA ALA A 47 6.99 -4.12 6.62
C ALA A 47 6.04 -3.98 5.43
N PHE A 48 4.83 -3.50 5.68
CA PHE A 48 3.88 -3.12 4.65
C PHE A 48 2.99 -1.99 5.14
N SER A 49 2.65 -1.07 4.25
CA SER A 49 1.91 0.14 4.56
C SER A 49 0.91 0.48 3.48
N ARG A 50 -0.25 0.98 3.86
CA ARG A 50 -1.25 1.58 2.98
C ARG A 50 -1.47 3.03 3.40
N THR A 51 -1.61 3.90 2.41
CA THR A 51 -2.05 5.30 2.56
C THR A 51 -3.40 5.46 1.88
N GLU A 52 -3.95 6.68 1.82
CA GLU A 52 -5.14 6.93 1.01
C GLU A 52 -4.89 6.80 -0.51
N GLN A 53 -3.63 6.84 -0.95
CA GLN A 53 -3.28 6.91 -2.37
C GLN A 53 -2.32 5.80 -2.84
N SER A 54 -1.63 5.14 -1.92
CA SER A 54 -0.54 4.21 -2.20
C SER A 54 -0.60 2.98 -1.32
N ILE A 55 0.02 1.90 -1.81
CA ILE A 55 0.18 0.65 -1.10
C ILE A 55 1.60 0.14 -1.33
N VAL A 56 2.25 -0.34 -0.26
CA VAL A 56 3.67 -0.69 -0.27
C VAL A 56 3.91 -1.93 0.57
N ALA A 57 4.79 -2.81 0.09
CA ALA A 57 5.41 -3.87 0.87
C ALA A 57 6.94 -3.79 0.75
N ILE A 58 7.62 -4.10 1.85
CA ILE A 58 9.05 -4.33 1.92
C ILE A 58 9.26 -5.83 2.08
N CYS A 59 9.74 -6.47 1.03
CA CYS A 59 10.00 -7.89 0.97
C CYS A 59 11.45 -8.18 1.37
N VAL A 60 11.69 -9.28 2.06
CA VAL A 60 13.04 -9.79 2.34
C VAL A 60 13.18 -11.20 1.80
N ASP A 61 14.29 -11.49 1.14
CA ASP A 61 14.64 -12.87 0.78
C ASP A 61 15.39 -13.59 1.91
N GLU A 62 15.67 -14.89 1.72
CA GLU A 62 16.40 -15.70 2.71
C GLU A 62 17.85 -15.22 2.92
N ALA A 63 18.40 -14.43 2.00
CA ALA A 63 19.73 -13.84 2.09
C ALA A 63 19.73 -12.45 2.78
N GLY A 64 18.56 -11.93 3.16
CA GLY A 64 18.42 -10.63 3.81
C GLY A 64 18.38 -9.44 2.85
N HIS A 65 18.21 -9.65 1.53
CA HIS A 65 18.06 -8.55 0.59
C HIS A 65 16.65 -7.99 0.65
N TYR A 66 16.55 -6.69 0.88
CA TYR A 66 15.28 -6.00 0.91
C TYR A 66 14.87 -5.49 -0.47
N GLN A 67 13.59 -5.62 -0.76
CA GLN A 67 12.96 -5.14 -1.98
C GLN A 67 11.74 -4.30 -1.63
N TYR A 68 11.69 -3.08 -2.15
CA TYR A 68 10.50 -2.25 -2.13
C TYR A 68 9.59 -2.68 -3.29
N ARG A 69 8.31 -2.95 -2.97
CA ARG A 69 7.22 -3.13 -3.92
C ARG A 69 6.12 -2.14 -3.62
N GLY A 70 5.93 -1.12 -4.46
CA GLY A 70 4.94 -0.08 -4.24
C GLY A 70 4.08 0.18 -5.46
N ALA A 71 2.81 0.51 -5.24
CA ALA A 71 1.86 0.89 -6.28
C ALA A 71 0.92 2.00 -5.79
N ARG A 72 0.29 2.70 -6.73
CA ARG A 72 -0.81 3.61 -6.40
C ARG A 72 -2.08 2.80 -6.25
N LEU A 73 -2.97 3.17 -5.34
CA LEU A 73 -4.26 2.49 -5.19
C LEU A 73 -5.16 2.65 -6.42
N ALA A 74 -4.97 3.72 -7.19
CA ALA A 74 -5.67 3.93 -8.45
C ALA A 74 -5.19 3.01 -9.59
N ASP A 75 -4.01 2.39 -9.44
CA ASP A 75 -3.39 1.50 -10.43
C ASP A 75 -2.46 0.50 -9.71
N THR A 76 -3.08 -0.48 -9.05
CA THR A 76 -2.37 -1.46 -8.23
C THR A 76 -1.58 -2.49 -9.03
N ASP A 77 -1.78 -2.54 -10.34
CA ASP A 77 -1.07 -3.44 -11.26
C ASP A 77 0.26 -2.84 -11.72
N ALA A 78 0.41 -1.51 -11.69
CA ALA A 78 1.66 -0.81 -11.98
C ALA A 78 2.62 -0.81 -10.76
N VAL A 79 3.18 -1.98 -10.45
CA VAL A 79 4.09 -2.15 -9.31
C VAL A 79 5.51 -1.67 -9.62
N LEU A 80 5.97 -0.69 -8.84
CA LEU A 80 7.36 -0.32 -8.74
C LEU A 80 8.10 -1.32 -7.85
N THR A 81 9.02 -2.08 -8.44
CA THR A 81 9.89 -3.01 -7.72
C THR A 81 11.35 -2.54 -7.81
N VAL A 82 11.98 -2.25 -6.66
CA VAL A 82 13.39 -1.82 -6.57
C VAL A 82 14.04 -2.30 -5.28
N VAL A 83 15.37 -2.22 -5.22
CA VAL A 83 16.13 -2.48 -3.98
C VAL A 83 15.70 -1.51 -2.89
N ALA A 84 15.58 -2.02 -1.67
CA ALA A 84 15.33 -1.24 -0.47
C ALA A 84 16.51 -1.38 0.51
N GLU A 85 16.67 -0.37 1.36
CA GLU A 85 17.69 -0.33 2.39
C GLU A 85 17.04 0.09 3.72
N PRO A 86 17.27 -0.64 4.83
CA PRO A 86 16.82 -0.20 6.14
C PRO A 86 17.63 1.02 6.57
N THR A 87 16.96 2.09 7.01
CA THR A 87 17.64 3.31 7.49
C THR A 87 17.73 3.32 9.01
N VAL A 88 16.58 3.12 9.66
CA VAL A 88 16.41 2.96 11.10
C VAL A 88 15.36 1.88 11.36
N PRO A 89 15.22 1.34 12.58
CA PRO A 89 14.24 0.31 12.86
C PRO A 89 12.83 0.71 12.43
N GLY A 90 12.24 -0.07 11.51
CA GLY A 90 10.89 0.18 10.98
C GLY A 90 10.80 1.23 9.88
N GLU A 91 11.94 1.72 9.35
CA GLU A 91 12.00 2.62 8.21
C GLU A 91 12.88 2.04 7.09
N PHE A 92 12.40 2.17 5.85
CA PHE A 92 13.09 1.68 4.67
C PHE A 92 13.15 2.76 3.60
N PHE A 93 14.30 2.86 2.96
CA PHE A 93 14.58 3.75 1.84
C PHE A 93 14.67 2.96 0.54
N ALA A 94 14.14 3.51 -0.53
CA ALA A 94 14.31 3.00 -1.88
C ALA A 94 14.44 4.16 -2.87
N GLN A 95 15.06 3.93 -4.01
CA GLN A 95 15.24 4.94 -5.04
C GLN A 95 15.12 4.35 -6.44
N LYS A 96 14.52 5.11 -7.36
CA LYS A 96 14.51 4.83 -8.79
C LYS A 96 14.39 6.12 -9.59
N ASP A 97 15.15 6.24 -10.68
CA ASP A 97 14.96 7.31 -11.68
C ASP A 97 14.86 8.73 -11.08
N GLY A 98 15.68 9.04 -10.06
CA GLY A 98 15.67 10.35 -9.38
C GLY A 98 14.55 10.55 -8.34
N ALA A 99 13.66 9.58 -8.15
CA ALA A 99 12.65 9.57 -7.10
C ALA A 99 13.09 8.68 -5.92
N THR A 100 12.91 9.17 -4.71
CA THR A 100 13.15 8.44 -3.46
C THR A 100 11.85 8.13 -2.75
N TYR A 101 11.81 6.99 -2.08
CA TYR A 101 10.66 6.47 -1.35
C TYR A 101 11.12 6.07 0.05
N THR A 102 10.61 6.75 1.06
CA THR A 102 10.87 6.41 2.47
C THR A 102 9.58 5.92 3.10
N VAL A 103 9.59 4.67 3.57
CA VAL A 103 8.44 3.98 4.14
C VAL A 103 8.64 3.85 5.64
N SER A 104 7.64 4.24 6.42
CA SER A 104 7.61 4.07 7.87
C SER A 104 6.20 3.71 8.34
N SER A 105 6.04 3.45 9.64
CA SER A 105 4.72 3.28 10.26
C SER A 105 3.85 4.55 10.28
N LYS A 106 4.45 5.72 10.02
CA LYS A 106 3.77 7.02 10.09
C LYS A 106 3.36 7.53 8.72
N ALA A 107 4.26 7.41 7.75
CA ALA A 107 4.09 7.98 6.42
C ALA A 107 4.89 7.23 5.36
N LEU A 108 4.40 7.32 4.12
CA LEU A 108 5.17 7.15 2.91
C LEU A 108 5.61 8.54 2.43
N VAL A 109 6.91 8.79 2.37
CA VAL A 109 7.48 10.02 1.80
C VAL A 109 8.03 9.71 0.43
N ILE A 110 7.50 10.40 -0.58
CA ILE A 110 7.97 10.32 -1.97
C ILE A 110 8.57 11.66 -2.31
N LYS A 111 9.83 11.66 -2.77
CA LYS A 111 10.57 12.87 -3.06
C LYS A 111 11.27 12.77 -4.41
N THR A 112 11.25 13.86 -5.15
CA THR A 112 12.05 14.12 -6.34
C THR A 112 12.83 15.42 -6.13
N ASP A 113 13.60 15.86 -7.13
CA ASP A 113 14.26 17.17 -7.09
C ASP A 113 13.26 18.34 -7.11
N GLU A 114 12.06 18.14 -7.68
CA GLU A 114 11.07 19.20 -7.89
C GLU A 114 10.02 19.26 -6.78
N TRP A 115 9.67 18.12 -6.18
CA TRP A 115 8.58 18.05 -5.22
C TRP A 115 8.77 16.97 -4.16
N VAL A 116 8.09 17.18 -3.02
CA VAL A 116 7.98 16.22 -1.92
C VAL A 116 6.50 15.99 -1.64
N ARG A 117 6.10 14.72 -1.54
CA ARG A 117 4.76 14.31 -1.13
C ARG A 117 4.88 13.40 0.08
N THR A 118 4.16 13.75 1.15
CA THR A 118 4.06 12.94 2.35
C THR A 118 2.66 12.40 2.46
N GLU A 119 2.51 11.09 2.45
CA GLU A 119 1.24 10.40 2.55
C GLU A 119 1.13 9.71 3.92
N PRO A 120 0.16 10.11 4.77
CA PRO A 120 -0.07 9.45 6.05
C PRO A 120 -0.45 7.98 5.87
N VAL A 121 0.10 7.13 6.73
CA VAL A 121 -0.23 5.70 6.74
C VAL A 121 -1.55 5.47 7.47
N VAL A 122 -2.47 4.75 6.82
CA VAL A 122 -3.79 4.38 7.34
C VAL A 122 -3.86 2.90 7.74
N GLN A 123 -2.90 2.09 7.30
CA GLN A 123 -2.74 0.69 7.71
C GLN A 123 -1.27 0.33 7.65
N PHE A 124 -0.74 -0.22 8.74
CA PHE A 124 0.65 -0.65 8.83
C PHE A 124 0.72 -2.05 9.42
N GLY A 125 1.63 -2.87 8.90
CA GLY A 125 2.07 -4.08 9.55
C GLY A 125 3.57 -4.21 9.41
N ALA A 126 4.21 -4.73 10.44
CA ALA A 126 5.60 -5.14 10.41
C ALA A 126 5.68 -6.51 11.06
N GLN A 127 6.46 -7.40 10.45
CA GLN A 127 6.95 -8.53 11.22
C GLN A 127 7.94 -8.00 12.25
N PRO A 128 8.06 -8.62 13.44
CA PRO A 128 9.18 -8.32 14.31
C PRO A 128 10.44 -8.48 13.46
N LEU A 129 11.15 -7.38 13.20
CA LEU A 129 12.48 -7.44 12.62
C LEU A 129 13.24 -8.38 13.55
N LEU A 130 13.61 -9.57 13.06
CA LEU A 130 14.52 -10.43 13.79
C LEU A 130 15.66 -9.52 14.24
N PRO A 131 16.02 -9.50 15.54
CA PRO A 131 17.03 -8.57 16.04
C PRO A 131 18.23 -8.63 15.12
N ILE A 132 18.58 -7.51 14.49
CA ILE A 132 19.86 -7.41 13.81
C ILE A 132 20.87 -7.63 14.94
N GLU A 133 21.55 -8.78 14.95
CA GLU A 133 22.65 -9.04 15.89
C GLU A 133 23.70 -7.95 15.62
N MET A 134 23.62 -6.86 16.37
CA MET A 134 24.69 -5.88 16.42
C MET A 134 25.93 -6.64 16.89
N PRO A 135 27.08 -6.57 16.18
CA PRO A 135 28.28 -7.22 16.64
C PRO A 135 28.58 -6.75 18.07
N THR A 136 28.63 -7.71 19.00
CA THR A 136 28.92 -7.44 20.40
C THR A 136 30.26 -6.71 20.49
N PRO A 137 30.35 -5.54 21.15
CA PRO A 137 31.62 -4.88 21.33
C PRO A 137 32.56 -5.82 22.11
N PRO A 138 33.84 -5.95 21.71
CA PRO A 138 34.78 -6.80 22.42
C PRO A 138 34.93 -6.32 23.87
N THR A 139 34.93 -7.27 24.81
CA THR A 139 35.15 -7.06 26.25
C THR A 139 36.55 -6.55 26.54
#